data_AF-A0A661XT65-F1
#
_entry.id   AF-A0A661XT65-F1
#
_cell.length_a   1.000
_cell.length_b   1.000
_cell.length_c   1.000
_cell.angle_alpha   90.00
_cell.angle_beta   90.00
_cell.angle_gamma   90.00
#
_symmetry.space_group_name_H-M   'P 1'
#
loop_
_entity.id
_entity.type
_entity.pdbx_description
1 polymer ?
#
loop_
_entity_poly.entity_id
_entity_poly.type
_entity_poly.pdbx_seq_one_letter_code
_entity_poly.pdbx_strand_id
1 'polypeptide(L)'
;MKLLKIGLFLLSLGLWGCADDIDEFVPDLVTDPGGNELVGDIGNFFDAIDESEFTETFSGYADWGFMIVTKHETIIDIPPAGFINPVTGASVTGVIDVDIIELRTPGEILLMGIQTESHGNLLQSGGEFHLSVSQNGQKLELEPGKQVRFRVVDSNPKDRMELWYTTDTQVDPVTGEMGETWDDADDDPSTWDNVRVSEWTIQLDSTNGGGDILDGFGYDCWSDSLNWINIDLFMELAEDEITDACVALPDSFGNTNSVVYLIFDDFNGIIRLPGNPDEMLFCNYYTNYIKVGVPIGAPVKFVVISELGEDCYYFDLVETVIEVDHLENMEPVKMTFEEIKDIIMGL
;
A
#
# COMPACT_ATOMS: atom_id res chain seq x y z
N MET A 1 -26.11 -51.58 53.26
CA MET A 1 -25.83 -51.89 51.84
C MET A 1 -25.55 -50.56 51.14
N LYS A 2 -24.29 -50.10 51.22
CA LYS A 2 -23.42 -49.77 50.08
C LYS A 2 -24.11 -48.93 49.00
N LEU A 3 -23.71 -47.66 48.88
CA LEU A 3 -23.04 -47.17 47.67
C LEU A 3 -22.41 -45.79 47.91
N LEU A 4 -21.09 -45.80 47.67
CA LEU A 4 -20.12 -44.73 47.60
C LEU A 4 -20.55 -43.69 46.54
N LYS A 5 -20.47 -42.39 46.83
CA LYS A 5 -20.46 -41.35 45.78
C LYS A 5 -19.04 -40.78 45.70
N ILE A 6 -18.32 -41.21 44.67
CA ILE A 6 -17.03 -40.68 44.21
C ILE A 6 -17.27 -40.04 42.84
N GLY A 7 -16.57 -38.93 42.57
CA GLY A 7 -16.37 -38.35 41.23
C GLY A 7 -17.28 -37.15 40.98
N LEU A 8 -16.81 -36.01 40.47
CA LEU A 8 -15.57 -35.70 39.76
C LEU A 8 -15.35 -34.18 39.89
N PHE A 9 -14.23 -33.75 40.47
CA PHE A 9 -13.85 -32.34 40.50
C PHE A 9 -13.14 -32.06 39.17
N LEU A 10 -13.83 -31.41 38.24
CA LEU A 10 -13.24 -30.91 37.00
C LEU A 10 -12.34 -29.74 37.37
N LEU A 11 -11.04 -30.02 37.48
CA LEU A 11 -9.98 -29.03 37.56
C LEU A 11 -9.87 -28.42 36.17
N SER A 12 -10.43 -27.23 35.98
CA SER A 12 -10.19 -26.42 34.78
C SER A 12 -8.73 -25.95 34.83
N LEU A 13 -7.84 -26.69 34.16
CA LEU A 13 -6.55 -26.15 33.78
C LEU A 13 -6.81 -24.98 32.83
N GLY A 14 -6.54 -23.76 33.28
CA GLY A 14 -6.37 -22.62 32.40
C GLY A 14 -5.21 -22.93 31.46
N LEU A 15 -5.51 -23.06 30.18
CA LEU A 15 -4.51 -22.96 29.13
C LEU A 15 -4.11 -21.49 29.09
N TRP A 16 -3.05 -21.13 29.80
CA TRP A 16 -2.19 -20.03 29.37
C TRP A 16 -1.51 -20.53 28.11
N GLY A 17 -2.05 -20.12 26.95
CA GLY A 17 -1.21 -19.99 25.78
C GLY A 17 -0.23 -18.86 26.08
N CYS A 18 1.06 -19.17 26.06
CA CYS A 18 2.06 -18.15 25.77
C CYS A 18 1.69 -17.63 24.38
N ALA A 19 1.25 -16.38 24.29
CA ALA A 19 1.61 -15.61 23.10
C ALA A 19 3.13 -15.60 23.10
N ASP A 20 3.76 -15.93 21.96
CA ASP A 20 5.16 -15.61 21.82
C ASP A 20 5.25 -14.09 22.02
N ASP A 21 6.05 -13.65 22.99
CA ASP A 21 6.34 -12.23 23.17
C ASP A 21 6.97 -11.78 21.85
N ILE A 22 6.23 -11.01 21.04
CA ILE A 22 6.78 -10.35 19.87
C ILE A 22 7.80 -9.36 20.42
N ASP A 23 9.05 -9.44 19.96
CA ASP A 23 10.10 -8.52 20.38
C ASP A 23 9.75 -7.12 19.82
N GLU A 24 9.21 -6.24 20.67
CA GLU A 24 8.87 -4.87 20.32
C GLU A 24 10.01 -3.90 20.66
N PHE A 25 10.35 -3.01 19.72
CA PHE A 25 11.23 -1.86 19.96
C PHE A 25 10.44 -0.74 20.66
N VAL A 26 10.20 -0.91 21.95
CA VAL A 26 9.36 0.01 22.73
C VAL A 26 10.10 1.33 23.01
N PRO A 27 9.50 2.50 22.73
CA PRO A 27 10.09 3.80 23.01
C PRO A 27 10.26 4.06 24.51
N ASP A 28 11.30 4.82 24.86
CA ASP A 28 11.52 5.31 26.21
C ASP A 28 10.35 6.18 26.68
N LEU A 29 9.97 5.99 27.94
CA LEU A 29 8.87 6.74 28.56
C LEU A 29 9.14 8.25 28.56
N VAL A 30 8.28 9.01 27.87
CA VAL A 30 8.26 10.47 27.91
C VAL A 30 7.10 10.94 28.78
N THR A 31 7.30 12.03 29.54
CA THR A 31 6.24 12.64 30.34
C THR A 31 5.98 14.10 29.94
N ASP A 32 4.72 14.51 30.02
CA ASP A 32 4.34 15.92 29.88
C ASP A 32 4.86 16.75 31.08
N PRO A 33 4.77 18.10 31.04
CA PRO A 33 5.16 18.94 32.19
C PRO A 33 4.37 18.69 33.48
N GLY A 34 3.23 17.99 33.41
CA GLY A 34 2.41 17.55 34.53
C GLY A 34 2.81 16.19 35.11
N GLY A 35 3.74 15.47 34.48
CA GLY A 35 4.20 14.14 34.87
C GLY A 35 3.31 13.00 34.36
N ASN A 36 2.42 13.25 33.39
CA ASN A 36 1.65 12.20 32.75
C ASN A 36 2.48 11.55 31.65
N GLU A 37 2.42 10.22 31.54
CA GLU A 37 3.07 9.47 30.46
C GLU A 37 2.44 9.85 29.11
N LEU A 38 3.29 10.11 28.12
CA LEU A 38 2.92 10.30 26.73
C LEU A 38 3.15 8.97 26.02
N VAL A 39 2.05 8.33 25.64
CA VAL A 39 2.03 7.11 24.82
C VAL A 39 1.48 7.52 23.45
N GLY A 40 2.15 7.12 22.37
CA GLY A 40 1.66 7.33 21.00
C GLY A 40 1.50 6.00 20.30
N ASP A 41 0.66 6.01 19.25
CA ASP A 41 0.40 4.88 18.38
C ASP A 41 0.41 5.41 16.93
N ILE A 42 1.42 5.00 16.15
CA ILE A 42 1.56 5.52 14.80
C ILE A 42 0.37 5.17 13.89
N GLY A 43 -0.40 4.12 14.23
CA GLY A 43 -1.64 3.78 13.55
C GLY A 43 -2.66 4.93 13.54
N ASN A 44 -2.70 5.75 14.59
CA ASN A 44 -3.61 6.90 14.68
C ASN A 44 -3.38 7.92 13.55
N PHE A 45 -2.13 8.08 13.08
CA PHE A 45 -1.84 8.97 11.96
C PHE A 45 -2.53 8.48 10.67
N PHE A 46 -2.44 7.18 10.38
CA PHE A 46 -3.03 6.60 9.17
C PHE A 46 -4.55 6.48 9.28
N ASP A 47 -5.08 6.16 10.47
CA ASP A 47 -6.53 6.15 10.74
C ASP A 47 -7.17 7.55 10.57
N ALA A 48 -6.39 8.61 10.72
CA ALA A 48 -6.83 9.99 10.51
C ALA A 48 -6.86 10.39 9.02
N ILE A 49 -6.31 9.59 8.10
CA ILE A 49 -6.36 9.85 6.66
C ILE A 49 -7.77 9.54 6.14
N ASP A 50 -8.42 10.54 5.54
CA ASP A 50 -9.71 10.36 4.88
C ASP A 50 -9.52 9.81 3.46
N GLU A 51 -9.68 8.49 3.30
CA GLU A 51 -9.61 7.77 2.02
C GLU A 51 -10.55 8.36 0.94
N SER A 52 -11.63 9.04 1.35
CA SER A 52 -12.55 9.66 0.39
C SER A 52 -11.92 10.84 -0.36
N GLU A 53 -10.82 11.41 0.12
CA GLU A 53 -10.04 12.42 -0.60
C GLU A 53 -9.31 11.85 -1.83
N PHE A 54 -9.04 10.54 -1.84
CA PHE A 54 -8.37 9.83 -2.93
C PHE A 54 -9.36 9.10 -3.85
N THR A 55 -10.63 9.00 -3.46
CA THR A 55 -11.64 8.19 -4.15
C THR A 55 -12.43 8.98 -5.18
N GLU A 56 -12.51 8.46 -6.42
CA GLU A 56 -13.45 8.90 -7.45
C GLU A 56 -14.57 7.87 -7.64
N THR A 57 -15.82 8.30 -7.52
CA THR A 57 -17.00 7.42 -7.70
C THR A 57 -17.67 7.67 -9.05
N PHE A 58 -17.94 6.59 -9.78
CA PHE A 58 -18.66 6.58 -11.05
C PHE A 58 -19.83 5.61 -11.01
N SER A 59 -20.87 5.85 -11.81
CA SER A 59 -22.00 4.92 -11.93
C SER A 59 -22.30 4.59 -13.39
N GLY A 60 -22.65 3.33 -13.66
CA GLY A 60 -22.96 2.88 -15.01
C GLY A 60 -23.78 1.60 -15.04
N TYR A 61 -24.26 1.22 -16.22
CA TYR A 61 -25.09 0.02 -16.39
C TYR A 61 -24.22 -1.22 -16.57
N ALA A 62 -24.27 -2.14 -15.61
CA ALA A 62 -23.54 -3.41 -15.65
C ALA A 62 -23.91 -4.28 -16.87
N ASP A 63 -25.13 -4.15 -17.40
CA ASP A 63 -25.61 -4.92 -18.55
C ASP A 63 -24.76 -4.72 -19.81
N TRP A 64 -24.34 -3.47 -20.05
CA TRP A 64 -23.68 -3.05 -21.29
C TRP A 64 -22.19 -2.79 -21.12
N GLY A 65 -21.72 -2.71 -19.88
CA GLY A 65 -20.41 -2.15 -19.59
C GLY A 65 -20.40 -0.64 -19.85
N PHE A 66 -19.32 0.01 -19.44
CA PHE A 66 -19.13 1.44 -19.64
C PHE A 66 -17.66 1.79 -19.46
N MET A 67 -17.28 2.97 -19.94
CA MET A 67 -15.93 3.49 -19.84
C MET A 67 -15.91 4.60 -18.79
N ILE A 68 -14.91 4.54 -17.92
CA ILE A 68 -14.58 5.56 -16.93
C ILE A 68 -13.32 6.29 -17.40
N VAL A 69 -13.25 7.59 -17.15
CA VAL A 69 -12.04 8.40 -17.30
C VAL A 69 -11.82 9.12 -15.97
N THR A 70 -10.69 8.83 -15.30
CA THR A 70 -10.33 9.40 -13.99
C THR A 70 -9.78 10.83 -14.15
N LYS A 71 -9.54 11.52 -13.03
CA LYS A 71 -8.89 12.85 -13.03
C LYS A 71 -7.47 12.84 -13.63
N HIS A 72 -6.81 11.69 -13.63
CA HIS A 72 -5.48 11.48 -14.23
C HIS A 72 -5.54 11.00 -15.69
N GLU A 73 -6.72 11.06 -16.31
CA GLU A 73 -6.97 10.60 -17.68
C GLU A 73 -6.74 9.09 -17.89
N THR A 74 -6.64 8.31 -16.80
CA THR A 74 -6.66 6.85 -16.88
C THR A 74 -8.05 6.41 -17.35
N ILE A 75 -8.06 5.54 -18.36
CA ILE A 75 -9.30 5.00 -18.91
C ILE A 75 -9.51 3.58 -18.40
N ILE A 76 -10.67 3.34 -17.81
CA ILE A 76 -11.06 2.03 -17.27
C ILE A 76 -12.30 1.53 -18.00
N ASP A 77 -12.19 0.43 -18.73
CA ASP A 77 -13.32 -0.19 -19.42
C ASP A 77 -13.94 -1.28 -18.54
N ILE A 78 -15.13 -1.00 -18.03
CA ILE A 78 -15.94 -1.93 -17.25
C ILE A 78 -16.65 -2.90 -18.20
N PRO A 79 -16.47 -4.23 -18.04
CA PRO A 79 -17.01 -5.20 -19.00
C PRO A 79 -18.54 -5.37 -18.89
N PRO A 80 -19.25 -5.66 -20.00
CA PRO A 80 -20.67 -6.01 -19.97
C PRO A 80 -20.91 -7.33 -19.24
N ALA A 81 -21.99 -7.36 -18.45
CA ALA A 81 -22.34 -8.48 -17.57
C ALA A 81 -21.10 -8.94 -16.77
N GLY A 82 -20.41 -7.97 -16.17
CA GLY A 82 -19.09 -8.15 -15.58
C GLY A 82 -19.10 -8.68 -14.15
N PHE A 83 -20.22 -8.63 -13.44
CA PHE A 83 -20.24 -8.77 -11.99
C PHE A 83 -21.31 -9.73 -11.48
N ILE A 84 -21.02 -10.36 -10.35
CA ILE A 84 -21.93 -11.21 -9.59
C ILE A 84 -22.15 -10.67 -8.18
N ASN A 85 -23.29 -11.03 -7.60
CA ASN A 85 -23.53 -10.83 -6.18
C ASN A 85 -22.85 -11.99 -5.40
N PRO A 86 -21.87 -11.72 -4.53
CA PRO A 86 -21.07 -12.77 -3.87
C PRO A 86 -21.90 -13.68 -2.97
N VAL A 87 -23.03 -13.18 -2.44
CA VAL A 87 -23.90 -13.95 -1.53
C VAL A 87 -24.79 -14.93 -2.29
N THR A 88 -25.22 -14.57 -3.50
CA THR A 88 -26.22 -15.34 -4.26
C THR A 88 -25.64 -16.04 -5.49
N GLY A 89 -24.46 -15.62 -5.96
CA GLY A 89 -23.86 -16.04 -7.22
C GLY A 89 -24.65 -15.61 -8.47
N ALA A 90 -25.62 -14.71 -8.34
CA ALA A 90 -26.41 -14.22 -9.45
C ALA A 90 -25.69 -13.08 -10.18
N SER A 91 -25.70 -13.10 -11.51
CA SER A 91 -25.20 -11.99 -12.32
C SER A 91 -25.96 -10.70 -12.03
N VAL A 92 -25.23 -9.59 -12.01
CA VAL A 92 -25.75 -8.27 -11.69
C VAL A 92 -26.18 -7.54 -12.96
N THR A 93 -27.32 -6.86 -12.87
CA THR A 93 -27.90 -6.02 -13.93
C THR A 93 -28.31 -4.69 -13.34
N GLY A 94 -28.47 -3.66 -14.18
CA GLY A 94 -28.82 -2.31 -13.76
C GLY A 94 -27.60 -1.48 -13.39
N VAL A 95 -27.85 -0.41 -12.65
CA VAL A 95 -26.82 0.56 -12.26
C VAL A 95 -25.96 -0.04 -11.14
N ILE A 96 -24.65 0.11 -11.29
CA ILE A 96 -23.62 -0.18 -10.28
C ILE A 96 -22.83 1.10 -10.02
N ASP A 97 -22.27 1.20 -8.82
CA ASP A 97 -21.30 2.22 -8.43
C ASP A 97 -19.90 1.60 -8.45
N VAL A 98 -18.92 2.35 -8.94
CA VAL A 98 -17.51 1.98 -9.04
C VAL A 98 -16.70 3.08 -8.36
N ASP A 99 -16.11 2.76 -7.23
CA ASP A 99 -15.16 3.60 -6.51
C ASP A 99 -13.74 3.24 -6.97
N ILE A 100 -12.94 4.25 -7.31
CA ILE A 100 -11.56 4.11 -7.78
C ILE A 100 -10.66 5.00 -6.93
N ILE A 101 -9.60 4.41 -6.39
CA ILE A 101 -8.43 5.13 -5.90
C ILE A 101 -7.33 4.91 -6.93
N GLU A 102 -6.66 5.99 -7.34
CA GLU A 102 -5.52 5.97 -8.25
C GLU A 102 -4.39 6.78 -7.62
N LEU A 103 -3.28 6.11 -7.32
CA LEU A 103 -2.10 6.70 -6.69
C LEU A 103 -0.96 6.73 -7.71
N ARG A 104 -0.37 7.91 -7.89
CA ARG A 104 0.62 8.20 -8.93
C ARG A 104 1.92 8.77 -8.38
N THR A 105 1.94 9.22 -7.12
CA THR A 105 3.15 9.76 -6.47
C THR A 105 3.53 8.98 -5.21
N PRO A 106 4.82 9.00 -4.81
CA PRO A 106 5.26 8.37 -3.56
C PRO A 106 4.51 8.89 -2.33
N GLY A 107 4.13 10.17 -2.33
CA GLY A 107 3.34 10.77 -1.27
C GLY A 107 1.95 10.15 -1.10
N GLU A 108 1.24 9.95 -2.22
CA GLU A 108 -0.07 9.29 -2.23
C GLU A 108 0.04 7.83 -1.74
N ILE A 109 1.06 7.11 -2.22
CA ILE A 109 1.37 5.73 -1.81
C ILE A 109 1.66 5.65 -0.29
N LEU A 110 2.47 6.58 0.23
CA LEU A 110 2.79 6.67 1.66
C LEU A 110 1.54 6.88 2.52
N LEU A 111 0.70 7.86 2.18
CA LEU A 111 -0.50 8.18 2.97
C LEU A 111 -1.54 7.04 2.96
N MET A 112 -1.56 6.24 1.90
CA MET A 112 -2.39 5.04 1.82
C MET A 112 -1.78 3.83 2.55
N GLY A 113 -0.57 3.95 3.10
CA GLY A 113 0.07 2.91 3.90
C GLY A 113 0.50 1.68 3.09
N ILE A 114 0.71 1.85 1.79
CA ILE A 114 1.20 0.79 0.89
C ILE A 114 2.64 1.10 0.43
N GLN A 115 3.28 0.15 -0.24
CA GLN A 115 4.71 0.19 -0.58
C GLN A 115 4.98 -0.42 -1.94
N THR A 116 6.08 -0.04 -2.59
CA THR A 116 6.51 -0.60 -3.89
C THR A 116 7.59 -1.67 -3.69
N GLU A 117 7.22 -2.76 -3.04
CA GLU A 117 8.12 -3.87 -2.70
C GLU A 117 7.36 -5.20 -2.80
N SER A 118 8.01 -6.20 -3.40
CA SER A 118 7.50 -7.56 -3.52
C SER A 118 8.53 -8.61 -3.14
N HIS A 119 8.22 -9.43 -2.13
CA HIS A 119 9.05 -10.54 -1.65
C HIS A 119 10.54 -10.21 -1.53
N GLY A 120 10.86 -9.11 -0.87
CA GLY A 120 12.19 -8.56 -0.68
C GLY A 120 12.80 -7.81 -1.87
N ASN A 121 12.06 -7.52 -2.93
CA ASN A 121 12.59 -6.86 -4.13
C ASN A 121 11.88 -5.53 -4.38
N LEU A 122 12.67 -4.52 -4.75
CA LEU A 122 12.13 -3.21 -5.10
C LEU A 122 11.31 -3.29 -6.39
N LEU A 123 10.17 -2.63 -6.36
CA LEU A 123 9.34 -2.38 -7.52
C LEU A 123 9.47 -0.91 -7.94
N GLN A 124 9.44 -0.68 -9.25
CA GLN A 124 9.24 0.64 -9.84
C GLN A 124 7.80 0.73 -10.34
N SER A 125 7.03 1.70 -9.83
CA SER A 125 5.61 1.80 -10.14
C SER A 125 5.25 2.68 -11.33
N GLY A 126 4.36 2.16 -12.17
CA GLY A 126 3.62 2.87 -13.22
C GLY A 126 2.26 3.40 -12.76
N GLY A 127 1.79 2.97 -11.58
CA GLY A 127 0.55 3.42 -10.93
C GLY A 127 -0.12 2.31 -10.12
N GLU A 128 -0.68 2.70 -8.98
CA GLU A 128 -1.41 1.82 -8.06
C GLU A 128 -2.90 2.17 -8.06
N PHE A 129 -3.75 1.15 -8.08
CA PHE A 129 -5.19 1.30 -8.21
C PHE A 129 -5.91 0.44 -7.19
N HIS A 130 -6.96 0.96 -6.57
CA HIS A 130 -7.92 0.14 -5.84
C HIS A 130 -9.31 0.36 -6.42
N LEU A 131 -9.99 -0.74 -6.76
CA LEU A 131 -11.36 -0.69 -7.25
C LEU A 131 -12.33 -1.20 -6.18
N SER A 132 -13.54 -0.67 -6.17
CA SER A 132 -14.62 -1.27 -5.40
C SER A 132 -15.90 -1.09 -6.16
N VAL A 133 -16.57 -2.20 -6.46
CA VAL A 133 -17.81 -2.19 -7.22
C VAL A 133 -18.94 -2.60 -6.31
N SER A 134 -20.01 -1.80 -6.30
CA SER A 134 -21.17 -2.06 -5.46
C SER A 134 -22.50 -1.83 -6.19
N GLN A 135 -23.56 -2.44 -5.67
CA GLN A 135 -24.93 -2.14 -6.07
C GLN A 135 -25.80 -1.99 -4.83
N ASN A 136 -26.44 -0.82 -4.66
CA ASN A 136 -27.27 -0.51 -3.49
C ASN A 136 -26.53 -0.73 -2.15
N GLY A 137 -25.23 -0.42 -2.11
CA GLY A 137 -24.37 -0.61 -0.94
C GLY A 137 -23.90 -2.06 -0.71
N GLN A 138 -24.22 -3.02 -1.59
CA GLN A 138 -23.67 -4.36 -1.53
C GLN A 138 -22.45 -4.47 -2.47
N LYS A 139 -21.26 -4.79 -1.91
CA LYS A 139 -20.03 -5.09 -2.68
C LYS A 139 -20.27 -6.27 -3.62
N LEU A 140 -19.77 -6.15 -4.84
CA LEU A 140 -19.88 -7.14 -5.91
C LEU A 140 -18.52 -7.82 -6.14
N GLU A 141 -18.55 -8.96 -6.80
CA GLU A 141 -17.35 -9.65 -7.30
C GLU A 141 -17.35 -9.62 -8.83
N LEU A 142 -16.15 -9.69 -9.41
CA LEU A 142 -16.01 -9.87 -10.85
C LEU A 142 -16.49 -11.29 -11.23
N GLU A 143 -17.31 -11.39 -12.27
CA GLU A 143 -17.78 -12.68 -12.79
C GLU A 143 -16.57 -13.47 -13.34
N PRO A 144 -16.44 -14.77 -13.04
CA PRO A 144 -15.29 -15.57 -13.47
C PRO A 144 -14.99 -15.47 -14.98
N GLY A 145 -13.73 -15.17 -15.30
CA GLY A 145 -13.25 -15.00 -16.68
C GLY A 145 -13.60 -13.65 -17.32
N LYS A 146 -14.13 -12.70 -16.55
CA LYS A 146 -14.19 -11.29 -16.93
C LYS A 146 -12.93 -10.57 -16.46
N GLN A 147 -12.62 -9.48 -17.13
CA GLN A 147 -11.50 -8.60 -16.80
C GLN A 147 -11.93 -7.15 -16.99
N VAL A 148 -11.41 -6.27 -16.15
CA VAL A 148 -11.46 -4.82 -16.29
C VAL A 148 -10.21 -4.37 -17.03
N ARG A 149 -10.37 -3.57 -18.09
CA ARG A 149 -9.21 -3.07 -18.84
C ARG A 149 -8.80 -1.70 -18.33
N PHE A 150 -7.51 -1.51 -18.12
CA PHE A 150 -6.91 -0.23 -17.75
C PHE A 150 -6.05 0.28 -18.89
N ARG A 151 -6.15 1.57 -19.14
CA ARG A 151 -5.27 2.33 -20.04
C ARG A 151 -4.74 3.53 -19.27
N VAL A 152 -3.52 3.38 -18.76
CA VAL A 152 -2.89 4.30 -17.82
C VAL A 152 -1.91 5.19 -18.58
N VAL A 153 -2.12 6.50 -18.53
CA VAL A 153 -1.25 7.45 -19.22
C VAL A 153 0.13 7.49 -18.56
N ASP A 154 1.16 7.32 -19.37
CA ASP A 154 2.57 7.49 -18.98
C ASP A 154 3.34 8.07 -20.17
N SER A 155 4.09 9.14 -19.94
CA SER A 155 4.87 9.81 -20.98
C SER A 155 6.18 9.10 -21.34
N ASN A 156 6.64 8.19 -20.48
CA ASN A 156 7.88 7.43 -20.62
C ASN A 156 7.70 5.98 -20.10
N PRO A 157 6.74 5.23 -20.65
CA PRO A 157 6.41 3.90 -20.17
C PRO A 157 7.61 2.96 -20.35
N LYS A 158 7.78 2.06 -19.39
CA LYS A 158 8.81 1.02 -19.43
C LYS A 158 8.25 -0.26 -20.04
N ASP A 159 9.07 -0.94 -20.83
CA ASP A 159 8.79 -2.34 -21.16
C ASP A 159 8.92 -3.20 -19.89
N ARG A 160 8.29 -4.39 -19.89
CA ARG A 160 8.38 -5.38 -18.81
C ARG A 160 7.68 -5.02 -17.49
N MET A 161 6.77 -4.04 -17.50
CA MET A 161 5.78 -3.90 -16.42
C MET A 161 4.90 -5.17 -16.37
N GLU A 162 4.42 -5.49 -15.17
CA GLU A 162 3.43 -6.55 -14.91
C GLU A 162 2.31 -6.00 -14.02
N LEU A 163 1.20 -6.73 -14.00
CA LEU A 163 0.16 -6.57 -13.01
C LEU A 163 0.53 -7.28 -11.71
N TRP A 164 0.28 -6.61 -10.59
CA TRP A 164 0.44 -7.17 -9.26
C TRP A 164 -0.82 -7.01 -8.46
N TYR A 165 -1.16 -8.00 -7.64
CA TYR A 165 -2.31 -7.96 -6.76
C TYR A 165 -1.90 -8.14 -5.30
N THR A 166 -2.73 -7.65 -4.39
CA THR A 166 -2.63 -8.03 -2.98
C THR A 166 -3.58 -9.19 -2.69
N THR A 167 -3.14 -10.13 -1.85
CA THR A 167 -3.95 -11.26 -1.40
C THR A 167 -4.50 -11.00 0.02
N ASP A 168 -5.52 -10.12 0.15
CA ASP A 168 -6.44 -9.93 1.31
C ASP A 168 -6.30 -8.79 2.36
N THR A 169 -5.93 -7.55 2.01
CA THR A 169 -6.09 -6.31 2.83
C THR A 169 -5.83 -6.37 4.35
N GLN A 170 -4.57 -6.21 4.77
CA GLN A 170 -4.17 -5.18 5.76
C GLN A 170 -2.65 -5.23 6.01
N VAL A 171 -1.96 -4.12 5.70
CA VAL A 171 -0.66 -3.83 6.31
C VAL A 171 -0.96 -3.41 7.73
N ASP A 172 -0.32 -4.04 8.73
CA ASP A 172 -0.38 -3.51 10.09
C ASP A 172 0.47 -2.22 10.14
N PRO A 173 -0.17 -1.04 10.27
CA PRO A 173 0.54 0.23 10.24
C PRO A 173 1.45 0.39 11.46
N VAL A 174 1.22 -0.37 12.54
CA VAL A 174 1.96 -0.32 13.80
C VAL A 174 3.14 -1.29 13.78
N THR A 175 2.89 -2.58 13.53
CA THR A 175 3.97 -3.59 13.64
C THR A 175 4.90 -3.61 12.42
N GLY A 176 4.43 -3.14 11.26
CA GLY A 176 5.15 -3.34 10.00
C GLY A 176 5.28 -4.81 9.64
N GLU A 177 4.54 -5.70 10.32
CA GLU A 177 4.37 -7.06 9.86
C GLU A 177 3.71 -6.99 8.47
N MET A 178 4.43 -7.54 7.49
CA MET A 178 3.91 -7.81 6.17
C MET A 178 2.74 -8.78 6.35
N GLY A 179 1.53 -8.24 6.45
CA GLY A 179 0.35 -9.06 6.24
C GLY A 179 0.44 -9.67 4.84
N GLU A 180 0.75 -8.84 3.84
CA GLU A 180 0.59 -9.17 2.43
C GLU A 180 1.51 -8.29 1.57
N THR A 181 2.10 -8.90 0.55
CA THR A 181 3.00 -8.26 -0.41
C THR A 181 2.34 -8.26 -1.79
N TRP A 182 2.94 -7.58 -2.76
CA TRP A 182 2.47 -7.63 -4.13
C TRP A 182 2.83 -8.99 -4.74
N ASP A 183 1.82 -9.77 -5.12
CA ASP A 183 1.98 -11.01 -5.85
C ASP A 183 1.75 -10.78 -7.35
N ASP A 184 2.57 -11.43 -8.17
CA ASP A 184 2.48 -11.37 -9.63
C ASP A 184 1.11 -11.91 -10.08
N ALA A 185 0.39 -11.16 -10.91
CA ALA A 185 -1.00 -11.46 -11.26
C ALA A 185 -1.18 -12.80 -11.98
N ASP A 186 -0.16 -13.30 -12.68
CA ASP A 186 -0.22 -14.56 -13.43
C ASP A 186 0.72 -15.66 -12.91
N ASP A 187 1.43 -15.41 -11.80
CA ASP A 187 2.44 -16.30 -11.20
C ASP A 187 3.54 -16.78 -12.20
N ASP A 188 3.77 -16.07 -13.31
CA ASP A 188 4.78 -16.40 -14.31
C ASP A 188 5.85 -15.30 -14.49
N PRO A 189 6.90 -15.29 -13.64
CA PRO A 189 7.95 -14.28 -13.70
C PRO A 189 8.84 -14.40 -14.96
N SER A 190 8.53 -15.33 -15.88
CA SER A 190 9.27 -15.52 -17.12
C SER A 190 8.65 -14.82 -18.33
N THR A 191 7.45 -14.23 -18.19
CA THR A 191 6.71 -13.64 -19.30
C THR A 191 6.05 -12.29 -18.98
N TRP A 192 6.54 -11.23 -19.63
CA TRP A 192 5.93 -9.88 -19.60
C TRP A 192 4.84 -9.70 -20.63
N ASP A 193 3.66 -10.28 -20.39
CA ASP A 193 2.56 -10.27 -21.36
C ASP A 193 1.18 -9.77 -20.87
N ASN A 194 1.06 -9.48 -19.57
CA ASN A 194 -0.17 -9.00 -18.94
C ASN A 194 -0.28 -7.44 -18.91
N VAL A 195 0.84 -6.71 -19.08
CA VAL A 195 0.88 -5.26 -19.35
C VAL A 195 1.57 -4.95 -20.68
N ARG A 196 1.02 -3.99 -21.45
CA ARG A 196 1.56 -3.61 -22.75
C ARG A 196 1.73 -2.11 -22.87
N VAL A 197 2.85 -1.67 -23.43
CA VAL A 197 3.00 -0.28 -23.89
C VAL A 197 2.15 -0.05 -25.14
N SER A 198 1.23 0.90 -25.08
CA SER A 198 0.26 1.16 -26.14
C SER A 198 -0.01 2.66 -26.33
N GLU A 199 -0.37 3.02 -27.57
CA GLU A 199 -0.99 4.31 -27.90
C GLU A 199 -2.47 4.11 -28.19
N TRP A 200 -3.31 5.06 -27.79
CA TRP A 200 -4.75 5.02 -28.05
C TRP A 200 -5.32 6.39 -28.40
N THR A 201 -6.40 6.36 -29.18
CA THR A 201 -7.25 7.50 -29.49
C THR A 201 -8.69 7.10 -29.21
N ILE A 202 -9.34 7.77 -28.27
CA ILE A 202 -10.74 7.52 -27.89
C ILE A 202 -11.58 8.71 -28.31
N GLN A 203 -12.71 8.43 -28.95
CA GLN A 203 -13.76 9.43 -29.12
C GLN A 203 -14.70 9.34 -27.93
N LEU A 204 -14.71 10.39 -27.11
CA LEU A 204 -15.70 10.54 -26.05
C LEU A 204 -17.06 10.83 -26.68
N ASP A 205 -18.12 10.19 -26.19
CA ASP A 205 -19.47 10.41 -26.72
C ASP A 205 -19.87 11.86 -26.48
N SER A 206 -20.20 12.57 -27.56
CA SER A 206 -20.99 13.79 -27.45
C SER A 206 -22.37 13.51 -28.02
N THR A 207 -23.37 13.77 -27.19
CA THR A 207 -24.78 13.73 -27.61
C THR A 207 -25.09 14.77 -28.72
N ASN A 208 -24.13 15.62 -29.11
CA ASN A 208 -24.27 16.73 -30.05
C ASN A 208 -23.22 16.80 -31.18
N GLY A 209 -22.51 15.71 -31.50
CA GLY A 209 -21.75 15.60 -32.75
C GLY A 209 -20.42 16.38 -32.81
N GLY A 210 -19.83 16.68 -31.65
CA GLY A 210 -18.45 17.14 -31.50
C GLY A 210 -17.83 16.42 -30.30
N GLY A 211 -17.54 15.12 -30.47
CA GLY A 211 -16.95 14.30 -29.41
C GLY A 211 -15.54 14.77 -29.12
N ASP A 212 -15.23 15.02 -27.85
CA ASP A 212 -13.86 15.28 -27.44
C ASP A 212 -13.01 14.03 -27.74
N ILE A 213 -11.79 14.26 -28.20
CA ILE A 213 -10.83 13.19 -28.49
C ILE A 213 -9.86 13.13 -27.31
N LEU A 214 -9.74 11.94 -26.72
CA LEU A 214 -8.73 11.63 -25.72
C LEU A 214 -7.66 10.76 -26.37
N ASP A 215 -6.51 11.36 -26.65
CA ASP A 215 -5.31 10.67 -27.09
C ASP A 215 -4.46 10.32 -25.87
N GLY A 216 -3.85 9.13 -25.86
CA GLY A 216 -2.97 8.73 -24.78
C GLY A 216 -1.90 7.73 -25.21
N PHE A 217 -0.87 7.65 -24.39
CA PHE A 217 0.25 6.73 -24.50
C PHE A 217 0.60 6.26 -23.10
N GLY A 218 0.95 4.99 -22.93
CA GLY A 218 1.29 4.42 -21.63
C GLY A 218 0.99 2.93 -21.57
N TYR A 219 0.45 2.46 -20.46
CA TYR A 219 0.19 1.04 -20.19
C TYR A 219 -1.25 0.64 -20.54
N ASP A 220 -1.41 -0.56 -21.12
CA ASP A 220 -2.69 -1.19 -21.47
C ASP A 220 -2.69 -2.63 -20.93
N CYS A 221 -3.57 -2.90 -19.96
CA CYS A 221 -3.61 -4.15 -19.22
C CYS A 221 -5.04 -4.57 -18.85
N TRP A 222 -5.21 -5.84 -18.46
CA TRP A 222 -6.51 -6.43 -18.13
C TRP A 222 -6.46 -7.11 -16.77
N SER A 223 -7.08 -6.49 -15.78
CA SER A 223 -7.15 -7.03 -14.42
C SER A 223 -8.36 -7.93 -14.24
N ASP A 224 -8.20 -9.09 -13.62
CA ASP A 224 -9.30 -9.89 -13.08
C ASP A 224 -9.51 -9.69 -11.57
N SER A 225 -8.64 -8.91 -10.92
CA SER A 225 -8.85 -8.40 -9.57
C SER A 225 -9.67 -7.10 -9.59
N LEU A 226 -10.48 -6.92 -8.55
CA LEU A 226 -11.10 -5.63 -8.22
C LEU A 226 -10.44 -4.98 -7.01
N ASN A 227 -9.44 -5.58 -6.37
CA ASN A 227 -8.83 -5.02 -5.16
C ASN A 227 -7.70 -4.03 -5.53
N TRP A 228 -6.66 -3.94 -4.71
CA TRP A 228 -5.40 -3.31 -5.07
C TRP A 228 -4.76 -4.02 -6.27
N ILE A 229 -4.41 -3.21 -7.25
CA ILE A 229 -3.80 -3.57 -8.52
C ILE A 229 -2.63 -2.63 -8.71
N ASN A 230 -1.45 -3.19 -8.98
CA ASN A 230 -0.27 -2.41 -9.30
C ASN A 230 0.20 -2.68 -10.72
N ILE A 231 0.82 -1.68 -11.36
CA ILE A 231 1.50 -1.81 -12.65
C ILE A 231 2.98 -1.54 -12.42
N ASP A 232 3.73 -2.59 -12.10
CA ASP A 232 5.09 -2.44 -11.58
C ASP A 232 6.11 -3.28 -12.35
N LEU A 233 7.36 -2.83 -12.26
CA LEU A 233 8.54 -3.50 -12.78
C LEU A 233 9.45 -3.88 -11.63
N PHE A 234 9.86 -5.16 -11.56
CA PHE A 234 10.96 -5.56 -10.69
C PHE A 234 12.26 -4.86 -11.07
N MET A 235 12.88 -4.23 -10.07
CA MET A 235 14.21 -3.66 -10.21
C MET A 235 15.24 -4.79 -10.19
N GLU A 236 15.85 -5.06 -11.34
CA GLU A 236 16.98 -5.99 -11.45
C GLU A 236 18.26 -5.32 -10.91
N LEU A 237 18.58 -5.59 -9.64
CA LEU A 237 19.76 -5.06 -8.97
C LEU A 237 20.76 -6.19 -8.69
N ALA A 238 22.03 -5.98 -9.00
CA ALA A 238 23.07 -6.95 -8.66
C ALA A 238 23.41 -6.91 -7.16
N GLU A 239 23.84 -8.05 -6.61
CA GLU A 239 24.21 -8.16 -5.18
C GLU A 239 25.33 -7.18 -4.77
N ASP A 240 26.21 -6.80 -5.69
CA ASP A 240 27.29 -5.83 -5.45
C ASP A 240 26.90 -4.36 -5.69
N GLU A 241 25.66 -4.11 -6.13
CA GLU A 241 25.10 -2.78 -6.35
C GLU A 241 24.15 -2.34 -5.23
N ILE A 242 23.87 -3.23 -4.27
CA ILE A 242 22.92 -3.00 -3.18
C ILE A 242 23.60 -2.97 -1.81
N THR A 243 23.00 -2.27 -0.87
CA THR A 243 23.49 -2.10 0.50
C THR A 243 22.34 -2.06 1.51
N ASP A 244 22.69 -2.15 2.79
CA ASP A 244 21.78 -1.83 3.88
C ASP A 244 21.69 -0.31 4.07
N ALA A 245 20.49 0.12 4.45
CA ALA A 245 20.12 1.48 4.77
C ALA A 245 19.26 1.46 6.05
N CYS A 246 19.77 2.10 7.09
CA CYS A 246 19.14 2.18 8.40
C CYS A 246 18.94 3.62 8.84
N VAL A 247 17.95 3.83 9.70
CA VAL A 247 17.67 5.09 10.38
C VAL A 247 17.72 4.87 11.89
N ALA A 248 18.53 5.69 12.56
CA ALA A 248 18.53 5.82 14.01
C ALA A 248 17.65 7.00 14.43
N LEU A 249 16.75 6.76 15.38
CA LEU A 249 15.91 7.78 16.01
C LEU A 249 16.31 7.94 17.50
N PRO A 250 15.99 9.08 18.14
CA PRO A 250 16.09 9.20 19.59
C PRO A 250 15.26 8.16 20.33
N ASP A 251 15.71 7.74 21.52
CA ASP A 251 15.13 6.64 22.30
C ASP A 251 13.62 6.74 22.57
N SER A 252 13.04 7.95 22.50
CA SER A 252 11.59 8.19 22.62
C SER A 252 10.75 7.76 21.40
N PHE A 253 11.40 7.32 20.33
CA PHE A 253 10.79 6.96 19.05
C PHE A 253 11.14 5.51 18.69
N GLY A 254 10.15 4.63 18.85
CA GLY A 254 10.24 3.20 18.63
C GLY A 254 9.23 2.69 17.62
N ASN A 255 9.19 1.39 17.37
CA ASN A 255 8.34 0.82 16.31
C ASN A 255 6.83 0.91 16.62
N THR A 256 6.44 1.14 17.87
CA THR A 256 5.03 1.31 18.25
C THR A 256 4.49 2.70 17.91
N ASN A 257 5.35 3.72 17.95
CA ASN A 257 4.94 5.12 17.85
C ASN A 257 5.56 5.86 16.67
N SER A 258 6.36 5.18 15.85
CA SER A 258 7.07 5.76 14.72
C SER A 258 7.10 4.83 13.52
N VAL A 259 7.05 5.43 12.33
CA VAL A 259 7.26 4.77 11.04
C VAL A 259 8.33 5.51 10.26
N VAL A 260 9.12 4.75 9.50
CA VAL A 260 10.18 5.28 8.64
C VAL A 260 9.99 4.76 7.22
N TYR A 261 10.02 5.67 6.26
CA TYR A 261 9.97 5.37 4.83
C TYR A 261 11.26 5.80 4.15
N LEU A 262 11.63 5.06 3.11
CA LEU A 262 12.67 5.41 2.15
C LEU A 262 12.01 5.58 0.78
N ILE A 263 12.14 6.78 0.21
CA ILE A 263 11.57 7.17 -1.08
C ILE A 263 12.69 7.39 -2.08
N PHE A 264 12.54 6.87 -3.30
CA PHE A 264 13.52 7.02 -4.37
C PHE A 264 13.19 8.23 -5.25
N ASP A 265 14.21 9.03 -5.61
CA ASP A 265 13.99 10.22 -6.46
C ASP A 265 13.97 9.88 -7.95
N ASP A 266 14.73 8.85 -8.35
CA ASP A 266 14.95 8.52 -9.77
C ASP A 266 13.83 7.65 -10.37
N PHE A 267 12.99 7.05 -9.52
CA PHE A 267 11.84 6.25 -9.92
C PHE A 267 10.74 6.34 -8.87
N ASN A 268 9.49 6.11 -9.29
CA ASN A 268 8.35 6.05 -8.37
C ASN A 268 8.46 4.77 -7.52
N GLY A 269 9.11 4.89 -6.38
CA GLY A 269 9.29 3.80 -5.44
C GLY A 269 9.42 4.30 -4.01
N ILE A 270 8.79 3.58 -3.10
CA ILE A 270 8.78 3.82 -1.67
C ILE A 270 8.76 2.49 -0.93
N ILE A 271 9.61 2.36 0.09
CA ILE A 271 9.59 1.22 0.99
C ILE A 271 9.50 1.67 2.44
N ARG A 272 8.84 0.87 3.27
CA ARG A 272 8.87 1.03 4.72
C ARG A 272 10.11 0.34 5.27
N LEU A 273 10.80 1.00 6.21
CA LEU A 273 11.90 0.40 6.96
C LEU A 273 11.35 -0.18 8.26
N PRO A 274 11.25 -1.51 8.42
CA PRO A 274 10.82 -2.11 9.69
C PRO A 274 11.77 -1.78 10.84
N GLY A 275 11.22 -1.65 12.05
CA GLY A 275 11.99 -1.49 13.27
C GLY A 275 12.61 -2.82 13.71
N ASN A 276 13.92 -2.84 13.92
CA ASN A 276 14.67 -3.96 14.46
C ASN A 276 14.84 -3.80 15.98
N PRO A 277 14.17 -4.61 16.81
CA PRO A 277 14.23 -4.51 18.28
C PRO A 277 15.61 -4.87 18.86
N ASP A 278 16.40 -5.71 18.19
CA ASP A 278 17.75 -6.08 18.66
C ASP A 278 18.74 -4.93 18.47
N GLU A 279 18.60 -4.20 17.37
CA GLU A 279 19.52 -3.10 16.99
C GLU A 279 19.02 -1.73 17.43
N MET A 280 17.72 -1.60 17.72
CA MET A 280 17.03 -0.33 17.97
C MET A 280 17.18 0.65 16.78
N LEU A 281 17.07 0.12 15.57
CA LEU A 281 17.17 0.85 14.30
C LEU A 281 15.99 0.50 13.38
N PHE A 282 15.61 1.41 12.49
CA PHE A 282 14.70 1.11 11.38
C PHE A 282 15.54 0.79 10.15
N CYS A 283 15.47 -0.42 9.62
CA CYS A 283 16.33 -0.88 8.54
C CYS A 283 15.52 -1.57 7.46
N ASN A 284 16.05 -1.64 6.24
CA ASN A 284 15.54 -2.42 5.10
C ASN A 284 15.61 -3.96 5.30
N TYR A 285 15.69 -4.46 6.55
CA TYR A 285 16.02 -5.86 6.89
C TYR A 285 14.82 -6.66 7.46
N TYR A 286 14.63 -7.84 6.85
CA TYR A 286 13.96 -9.10 7.24
C TYR A 286 12.49 -9.13 7.70
N THR A 287 11.75 -9.93 6.92
CA THR A 287 11.21 -11.20 7.44
C THR A 287 11.83 -12.39 6.65
N ASN A 288 12.10 -13.50 7.34
CA ASN A 288 12.40 -14.85 6.79
C ASN A 288 13.22 -14.98 5.46
N TYR A 289 14.48 -14.53 5.46
CA TYR A 289 15.51 -14.84 4.44
C TYR A 289 15.51 -14.03 3.14
N ILE A 290 14.80 -12.89 3.07
CA ILE A 290 14.95 -12.00 1.93
C ILE A 290 15.44 -10.63 2.37
N LYS A 291 16.54 -10.20 1.76
CA LYS A 291 17.20 -8.92 1.98
C LYS A 291 16.74 -7.97 0.88
N VAL A 292 15.96 -6.93 1.22
CA VAL A 292 15.66 -5.83 0.29
C VAL A 292 16.90 -4.94 0.23
N GLY A 293 17.81 -5.19 -0.69
CA GLY A 293 18.95 -4.31 -0.84
C GLY A 293 18.55 -2.97 -1.46
N VAL A 294 19.09 -1.87 -0.93
CA VAL A 294 18.89 -0.53 -1.47
C VAL A 294 20.03 -0.20 -2.46
N PRO A 295 19.76 0.33 -3.66
CA PRO A 295 20.82 0.65 -4.62
C PRO A 295 21.83 1.68 -4.08
N ILE A 296 23.11 1.34 -4.12
CA ILE A 296 24.21 2.24 -3.76
C ILE A 296 24.25 3.41 -4.75
N GLY A 297 24.33 4.63 -4.23
CA GLY A 297 24.38 5.85 -5.04
C GLY A 297 23.01 6.37 -5.48
N ALA A 298 21.91 5.72 -5.09
CA ALA A 298 20.57 6.24 -5.34
C ALA A 298 20.32 7.53 -4.54
N PRO A 299 19.83 8.61 -5.17
CA PRO A 299 19.25 9.74 -4.46
C PRO A 299 17.91 9.35 -3.84
N VAL A 300 17.75 9.65 -2.56
CA VAL A 300 16.60 9.20 -1.76
C VAL A 300 16.16 10.25 -0.76
N LYS A 301 14.93 10.09 -0.26
CA LYS A 301 14.40 10.79 0.90
C LYS A 301 14.07 9.79 1.99
N PHE A 302 14.61 9.97 3.19
CA PHE A 302 14.10 9.32 4.39
C PHE A 302 13.01 10.19 4.99
N VAL A 303 11.89 9.59 5.35
CA VAL A 303 10.74 10.26 5.97
C VAL A 303 10.41 9.55 7.27
N VAL A 304 10.31 10.30 8.36
CA VAL A 304 9.91 9.80 9.68
C VAL A 304 8.61 10.46 10.09
N ILE A 305 7.66 9.66 10.53
CA ILE A 305 6.41 10.13 11.15
C ILE A 305 6.29 9.43 12.48
N SER A 306 6.04 10.20 13.53
CA SER A 306 5.83 9.64 14.87
C SER A 306 4.64 10.30 15.55
N GLU A 307 3.98 9.59 16.45
CA GLU A 307 3.04 10.14 17.41
C GLU A 307 3.60 9.99 18.83
N LEU A 308 3.50 11.03 19.65
CA LEU A 308 3.89 10.97 21.06
C LEU A 308 2.85 11.68 21.93
N GLY A 309 1.87 10.91 22.40
CA GLY A 309 0.64 11.42 22.99
C GLY A 309 -0.43 11.67 21.92
N GLU A 310 -1.70 11.60 22.33
CA GLU A 310 -2.87 11.78 21.45
C GLU A 310 -2.75 13.06 20.59
N ASP A 311 -2.83 12.90 19.27
CA ASP A 311 -2.77 13.96 18.26
C ASP A 311 -1.48 14.81 18.30
N CYS A 312 -0.40 14.28 18.87
CA CYS A 312 0.89 14.96 18.97
C CYS A 312 1.92 14.33 18.03
N TYR A 313 1.91 14.80 16.79
CA TYR A 313 2.77 14.29 15.73
C TYR A 313 4.16 14.95 15.68
N TYR A 314 5.13 14.18 15.22
CA TYR A 314 6.51 14.57 14.98
C TYR A 314 6.92 14.09 13.58
N PHE A 315 7.76 14.87 12.92
CA PHE A 315 8.14 14.63 11.54
C PHE A 315 9.61 15.01 11.30
N ASP A 316 10.28 14.23 10.47
CA ASP A 316 11.56 14.60 9.86
C ASP A 316 11.62 14.13 8.41
N LEU A 317 12.35 14.87 7.58
CA LEU A 317 12.63 14.50 6.19
C LEU A 317 14.06 14.87 5.85
N VAL A 318 14.84 13.88 5.41
CA VAL A 318 16.24 14.05 5.00
C VAL A 318 16.42 13.53 3.59
N GLU A 319 16.92 14.39 2.70
CA GLU A 319 17.36 14.02 1.36
C GLU A 319 18.84 13.68 1.37
N THR A 320 19.21 12.53 0.81
CA THR A 320 20.60 12.05 0.81
C THR A 320 20.86 11.13 -0.38
N VAL A 321 22.09 10.61 -0.46
CA VAL A 321 22.48 9.60 -1.44
C VAL A 321 22.93 8.36 -0.68
N ILE A 322 22.44 7.19 -1.09
CA ILE A 322 22.75 5.93 -0.42
C ILE A 322 24.25 5.63 -0.55
N GLU A 323 24.88 5.37 0.60
CA GLU A 323 26.28 4.95 0.73
C GLU A 323 26.34 3.49 1.18
N VAL A 324 27.50 2.85 1.10
CA VAL A 324 27.67 1.49 1.62
C VAL A 324 27.47 1.50 3.14
N ASP A 325 26.66 0.58 3.65
CA ASP A 325 26.20 0.47 5.04
C ASP A 325 25.62 1.80 5.55
N HIS A 326 24.66 2.36 4.82
CA HIS A 326 24.10 3.69 5.07
C HIS A 326 23.39 3.73 6.42
N LEU A 327 23.76 4.70 7.26
CA LEU A 327 23.09 4.98 8.53
C LEU A 327 22.76 6.47 8.60
N GLU A 328 21.47 6.78 8.59
CA GLU A 328 20.95 8.13 8.74
C GLU A 328 20.53 8.36 10.20
N ASN A 329 20.82 9.55 10.75
CA ASN A 329 20.40 9.92 12.11
C ASN A 329 19.40 11.06 11.98
N MET A 330 18.15 10.81 12.38
CA MET A 330 17.05 11.76 12.19
C MET A 330 16.51 12.23 13.55
N GLU A 331 16.04 13.47 13.61
CA GLU A 331 15.54 14.10 14.84
C GLU A 331 14.13 14.68 14.56
N PRO A 332 13.07 13.85 14.63
CA PRO A 332 11.70 14.29 14.40
C PRO A 332 11.30 15.48 15.26
N VAL A 333 10.76 16.51 14.63
CA VAL A 333 10.28 17.72 15.28
C VAL A 333 8.77 17.78 15.28
N LYS A 334 8.19 18.34 16.35
CA LYS A 334 6.75 18.44 16.49
C LYS A 334 6.14 19.22 15.31
N MET A 335 5.12 18.64 14.69
CA MET A 335 4.41 19.21 13.54
C MET A 335 2.92 18.84 13.61
N THR A 336 2.05 19.63 12.99
CA THR A 336 0.61 19.28 12.93
C THR A 336 0.35 18.21 11.87
N PHE A 337 -0.74 17.46 12.04
CA PHE A 337 -1.18 16.46 11.06
C PHE A 337 -1.28 17.04 9.63
N GLU A 338 -1.95 18.18 9.48
CA GLU A 338 -2.14 18.83 8.18
C GLU A 338 -0.81 19.28 7.56
N GLU A 339 0.12 19.81 8.36
CA GLU A 339 1.45 20.18 7.84
C GLU A 339 2.24 18.95 7.35
N ILE A 340 2.16 17.82 8.08
CA ILE A 340 2.81 16.57 7.67
C ILE A 340 2.17 16.05 6.37
N LYS A 341 0.84 15.98 6.33
CA LYS A 341 0.09 15.53 5.14
C LYS A 341 0.39 16.39 3.92
N ASP A 342 0.41 17.72 4.07
CA ASP A 342 0.75 18.65 2.98
C ASP A 342 2.18 18.45 2.46
N ILE A 343 3.15 18.19 3.36
CA ILE A 343 4.52 17.89 2.95
C ILE A 343 4.57 16.56 2.18
N ILE A 344 3.93 15.52 2.70
CA ILE A 344 3.92 14.18 2.08
C ILE A 344 3.25 14.22 0.71
N MET A 345 2.11 14.91 0.56
CA MET A 345 1.45 15.09 -0.74
C MET A 345 2.31 15.83 -1.77
N GLY A 346 3.33 16.56 -1.34
CA GLY A 346 4.28 17.26 -2.20
C GLY A 346 5.48 16.43 -2.65
N LEU A 347 5.61 15.17 -2.20
CA LEU A 347 6.74 14.28 -2.49
C LEU A 347 6.72 13.65 -3.88
#